data_AF-A0A8T4HHV1-F1
#
_entry.id   AF-A0A8T4HHV1-F1
#
_cell.length_a   1.000
_cell.length_b   1.000
_cell.length_c   1.000
_cell.angle_alpha   90.00
_cell.angle_beta   90.00
_cell.angle_gamma   90.00
#
_symmetry.space_group_name_H-M   'P 1'
#
loop_
_entity.id
_entity.type
_entity.pdbx_description
1 polymer ?
#
loop_
_entity_poly.entity_id
_entity_poly.type
_entity_poly.pdbx_seq_one_letter_code
_entity_poly.pdbx_strand_id
1 'polypeptide(L)'
;MQQTLHDDLFGTAASAPLGAGWPGTLTMQGRITADATIVLKCGPGRPDYLLVDTKLQLSSIDTSFSSDEERLGLARAAAAVSKEANEKWECGADLGRPIRHAPADMTKDAPQPLSEATGTCRSMRQLAPAAKKWGITRAIGTAAVEEAPTQDCLLVNDEGKKVYRLSTLSGPLAQGYRFSSGVLGEVNGKAGRSEQSSGWAWASAKCPEGQPSALFTAASMRNGDEDRLEVSPAFERDLLKAFGSDMAALHGCEKPTLP
;
A
#
# COMPACT_ATOMS: atom_id res chain seq x y z
N MET A 1 -13.04 8.44 -16.89
CA MET A 1 -12.41 7.17 -16.47
C MET A 1 -12.04 7.36 -15.00
N GLN A 2 -12.78 6.75 -14.08
CA GLN A 2 -12.47 6.86 -12.65
C GLN A 2 -11.23 6.00 -12.40
N GLN A 3 -10.09 6.65 -12.16
CA GLN A 3 -8.85 6.01 -11.77
C GLN A 3 -9.05 5.41 -10.36
N THR A 4 -8.73 4.13 -10.16
CA THR A 4 -8.60 3.57 -8.81
C THR A 4 -7.32 4.14 -8.20
N LEU A 5 -7.45 5.16 -7.35
CA LEU A 5 -6.37 6.06 -6.91
C LEU A 5 -5.30 5.44 -5.99
N HIS A 6 -5.09 4.12 -6.02
CA HIS A 6 -3.86 3.46 -5.51
C HIS A 6 -2.61 3.80 -6.35
N ASP A 7 -2.84 4.59 -7.37
CA ASP A 7 -1.99 4.89 -8.48
C ASP A 7 -0.89 5.92 -8.15
N ASP A 8 -1.14 6.86 -7.23
CA ASP A 8 -0.12 7.85 -6.82
C ASP A 8 0.74 7.32 -5.66
N LEU A 9 1.76 6.54 -6.03
CA LEU A 9 2.78 6.06 -5.09
C LEU A 9 3.86 7.12 -4.78
N PHE A 10 3.80 8.29 -5.41
CA PHE A 10 4.73 9.41 -5.21
C PHE A 10 4.20 10.48 -4.27
N GLY A 11 2.88 10.55 -4.11
CA GLY A 11 2.17 11.46 -3.24
C GLY A 11 2.20 11.05 -1.76
N THR A 12 1.45 11.80 -0.94
CA THR A 12 1.38 11.57 0.51
C THR A 12 0.38 10.48 0.91
N ALA A 13 -0.23 9.83 -0.08
CA ALA A 13 -1.20 8.77 0.17
C ALA A 13 -0.53 7.57 0.84
N ALA A 14 -1.24 6.96 1.79
CA ALA A 14 -0.78 5.78 2.51
C ALA A 14 -1.97 4.89 2.89
N SER A 15 -1.70 3.59 2.93
CA SER A 15 -2.71 2.53 2.96
C SER A 15 -2.56 1.68 4.21
N ALA A 16 -3.67 1.51 4.93
CA ALA A 16 -3.77 0.65 6.10
C ALA A 16 -4.81 -0.44 5.86
N PRO A 17 -4.62 -1.67 6.36
CA PRO A 17 -5.64 -2.70 6.26
C PRO A 17 -6.98 -2.26 6.86
N LEU A 18 -8.10 -2.64 6.23
CA LEU A 18 -9.44 -2.38 6.76
C LEU A 18 -9.69 -3.10 8.10
N GLY A 19 -9.01 -4.23 8.30
CA GLY A 19 -9.14 -5.05 9.48
C GLY A 19 -10.32 -6.02 9.44
N ALA A 20 -10.51 -6.74 10.54
CA ALA A 20 -11.58 -7.75 10.72
C ALA A 20 -11.63 -8.87 9.66
N GLY A 21 -10.51 -9.13 8.95
CA GLY A 21 -10.41 -10.16 7.91
C GLY A 21 -11.00 -9.75 6.56
N TRP A 22 -11.32 -8.47 6.36
CA TRP A 22 -11.72 -7.98 5.04
C TRP A 22 -10.50 -7.93 4.11
N PRO A 23 -10.61 -8.42 2.85
CA PRO A 23 -9.54 -8.33 1.87
C PRO A 23 -9.50 -6.94 1.24
N GLY A 24 -9.20 -5.94 2.07
CA GLY A 24 -9.25 -4.55 1.65
C GLY A 24 -8.39 -3.62 2.47
N THR A 25 -8.21 -2.43 1.91
CA THR A 25 -7.39 -1.34 2.44
C THR A 25 -8.24 -0.08 2.60
N LEU A 26 -7.80 0.81 3.48
CA LEU A 26 -8.17 2.21 3.48
C LEU A 26 -6.93 3.02 3.10
N THR A 27 -7.04 3.83 2.05
CA THR A 27 -5.99 4.71 1.54
C THR A 27 -6.40 6.15 1.79
N MET A 28 -5.65 6.85 2.64
CA MET A 28 -5.88 8.28 2.91
C MET A 28 -5.07 9.10 1.92
N GLN A 29 -5.71 9.99 1.14
CA GLN A 29 -5.04 10.88 0.18
C GLN A 29 -4.72 12.26 0.76
N GLY A 30 -5.06 12.47 2.03
CA GLY A 30 -4.92 13.74 2.72
C GLY A 30 -5.92 13.82 3.87
N ARG A 31 -6.18 15.04 4.33
CA ARG A 31 -7.08 15.25 5.47
C ARG A 31 -8.55 14.96 5.18
N ILE A 32 -9.00 15.20 3.95
CA ILE A 32 -10.43 15.24 3.60
C ILE A 32 -10.83 14.22 2.52
N THR A 33 -9.90 13.46 1.98
CA THR A 33 -10.17 12.47 0.93
C THR A 33 -9.55 11.14 1.32
N ALA A 34 -10.35 10.08 1.29
CA ALA A 34 -9.90 8.72 1.47
C ALA A 34 -10.76 7.76 0.65
N ASP A 35 -10.16 6.62 0.33
CA ASP A 35 -10.79 5.54 -0.41
C ASP A 35 -10.65 4.26 0.40
N ALA A 36 -11.69 3.43 0.37
CA ALA A 36 -11.65 2.08 0.89
C ALA A 36 -11.88 1.11 -0.26
N THR A 37 -10.90 0.24 -0.50
CA THR A 37 -10.92 -0.69 -1.63
C THR A 37 -10.87 -2.11 -1.13
N ILE A 38 -11.85 -2.90 -1.53
CA ILE A 38 -11.99 -4.31 -1.19
C ILE A 38 -11.88 -5.12 -2.48
N VAL A 39 -11.03 -6.15 -2.45
CA VAL A 39 -10.81 -7.09 -3.54
C VAL A 39 -11.35 -8.44 -3.11
N LEU A 40 -12.55 -8.77 -3.57
CA LEU A 40 -13.18 -10.07 -3.30
C LEU A 40 -12.73 -11.08 -4.34
N LYS A 41 -12.22 -12.22 -3.90
CA LYS A 41 -11.94 -13.38 -4.78
C LYS A 41 -13.21 -14.20 -4.92
N CYS A 42 -13.76 -14.32 -6.12
CA CYS A 42 -15.01 -15.05 -6.32
C CYS A 42 -14.79 -16.55 -6.45
N GLY A 43 -15.87 -17.31 -6.27
CA GLY A 43 -15.86 -18.76 -6.42
C GLY A 43 -15.72 -19.24 -7.88
N PRO A 44 -15.50 -20.55 -8.10
CA PRO A 44 -15.34 -21.12 -9.43
C PRO A 44 -16.54 -20.84 -10.36
N GLY A 45 -16.26 -20.64 -11.66
CA GLY A 45 -17.29 -20.38 -12.67
C GLY A 45 -17.82 -18.94 -12.72
N ARG A 46 -17.15 -18.01 -12.02
CA ARG A 46 -17.49 -16.59 -11.91
C ARG A 46 -16.27 -15.74 -12.32
N PRO A 47 -16.39 -14.41 -12.52
CA PRO A 47 -15.22 -13.55 -12.70
C PRO A 47 -14.24 -13.72 -11.53
N ASP A 48 -12.93 -13.82 -11.79
CA ASP A 48 -11.94 -14.16 -10.75
C ASP A 48 -12.00 -13.23 -9.52
N TYR A 49 -12.27 -11.95 -9.75
CA TYR A 49 -12.33 -10.94 -8.71
C TYR A 49 -13.48 -9.95 -8.90
N LEU A 50 -14.03 -9.48 -7.79
CA LEU A 50 -14.90 -8.32 -7.70
C LEU A 50 -14.17 -7.23 -6.90
N LEU A 51 -13.85 -6.12 -7.56
CA LEU A 51 -13.23 -4.95 -6.94
C LEU A 51 -14.30 -3.93 -6.60
N VAL A 52 -14.35 -3.52 -5.33
CA VAL A 52 -15.24 -2.48 -4.84
C VAL A 52 -14.38 -1.36 -4.28
N ASP A 53 -14.55 -0.16 -4.84
CA ASP A 53 -13.87 1.05 -4.41
C ASP A 53 -14.92 2.05 -3.90
N THR A 54 -14.76 2.47 -2.64
CA THR A 54 -15.64 3.45 -2.01
C THR A 54 -14.83 4.67 -1.65
N LYS A 55 -15.13 5.79 -2.31
CA LYS A 55 -14.50 7.08 -2.05
C LYS A 55 -15.38 7.94 -1.16
N LEU A 56 -14.77 8.58 -0.17
CA LEU A 56 -15.43 9.63 0.62
C LEU A 56 -14.59 10.91 0.60
N GLN A 57 -15.26 12.02 0.29
CA GLN A 57 -14.71 13.35 0.34
C GLN A 57 -15.48 14.16 1.39
N LEU A 58 -14.77 14.56 2.43
CA LEU A 58 -15.29 15.38 3.52
C LEU A 58 -15.35 16.85 3.08
N SER A 59 -16.48 17.50 3.36
CA SER A 59 -16.74 18.89 2.98
C SER A 59 -16.79 19.86 4.15
N SER A 60 -16.81 19.36 5.39
CA SER A 60 -16.78 20.18 6.61
C SER A 60 -15.35 20.49 7.03
N ILE A 61 -15.12 21.69 7.54
CA ILE A 61 -13.81 22.10 8.08
C ILE A 61 -13.45 21.36 9.38
N ASP A 62 -14.46 20.85 10.08
CA ASP A 62 -14.29 20.19 11.39
C ASP A 62 -14.10 18.67 11.25
N THR A 63 -14.32 18.11 10.05
CA THR A 63 -14.13 16.68 9.80
C THR A 63 -12.81 16.41 9.10
N SER A 64 -12.19 15.29 9.48
CA SER A 64 -10.99 14.82 8.79
C SER A 64 -10.87 13.32 8.95
N PHE A 65 -10.22 12.67 7.98
CA PHE A 65 -9.83 11.27 8.07
C PHE A 65 -8.74 11.02 9.10
N SER A 66 -8.35 12.03 9.89
CA SER A 66 -7.62 11.80 11.13
C SER A 66 -8.52 11.39 12.31
N SER A 67 -9.85 11.55 12.18
CA SER A 67 -10.83 11.03 13.12
C SER A 67 -11.00 9.53 12.93
N ASP A 68 -10.99 8.78 14.03
CA ASP A 68 -11.35 7.36 14.03
C ASP A 68 -12.77 7.15 13.50
N GLU A 69 -13.69 8.06 13.80
CA GLU A 69 -15.08 7.95 13.37
C GLU A 69 -15.23 7.97 11.85
N GLU A 70 -14.53 8.90 11.17
CA GLU A 70 -14.59 9.03 9.71
C GLU A 70 -13.96 7.82 9.01
N ARG A 71 -12.80 7.36 9.50
CA ARG A 71 -12.14 6.15 8.97
C ARG A 71 -12.99 4.90 9.18
N LEU A 72 -13.57 4.76 10.38
CA LEU A 72 -14.45 3.64 10.72
C LEU A 72 -15.75 3.66 9.91
N GLY A 73 -16.33 4.85 9.70
CA GLY A 73 -17.52 5.06 8.88
C GLY A 73 -17.28 4.63 7.43
N LEU A 74 -16.19 5.10 6.82
CA LEU A 74 -15.80 4.72 5.46
C LEU A 74 -15.53 3.20 5.34
N ALA A 75 -14.77 2.63 6.27
CA ALA A 75 -14.48 1.19 6.28
C ALA A 75 -15.76 0.35 6.35
N ARG A 76 -16.72 0.74 7.20
CA ARG A 76 -18.02 0.07 7.31
C ARG A 76 -18.88 0.24 6.07
N ALA A 77 -18.87 1.41 5.45
CA ALA A 77 -19.59 1.66 4.22
C ALA A 77 -19.07 0.75 3.09
N ALA A 78 -17.74 0.68 2.91
CA ALA A 78 -17.12 -0.20 1.92
C ALA A 78 -17.47 -1.67 2.19
N ALA A 79 -17.36 -2.14 3.44
CA ALA A 79 -17.74 -3.50 3.81
C ALA A 79 -19.22 -3.82 3.50
N ALA A 80 -20.13 -2.88 3.78
CA ALA A 80 -21.55 -3.05 3.48
C ALA A 80 -21.80 -3.12 1.97
N VAL A 81 -21.22 -2.19 1.18
CA VAL A 81 -21.35 -2.19 -0.28
C VAL A 81 -20.75 -3.47 -0.88
N SER A 82 -19.60 -3.93 -0.39
CA SER A 82 -18.97 -5.19 -0.83
C SER A 82 -19.80 -6.41 -0.50
N LYS A 83 -20.47 -6.44 0.67
CA LYS A 83 -21.39 -7.53 1.01
C LYS A 83 -22.57 -7.57 0.03
N GLU A 84 -23.22 -6.45 -0.20
CA GLU A 84 -24.34 -6.36 -1.16
C GLU A 84 -23.89 -6.73 -2.58
N ALA A 85 -22.70 -6.30 -2.99
CA ALA A 85 -22.14 -6.64 -4.30
C ALA A 85 -21.83 -8.15 -4.41
N ASN A 86 -21.29 -8.76 -3.35
CA ASN A 86 -21.05 -10.21 -3.29
C ASN A 86 -22.34 -11.01 -3.45
N GLU A 87 -23.44 -10.57 -2.82
CA GLU A 87 -24.75 -11.21 -2.92
C GLU A 87 -25.37 -10.99 -4.31
N LYS A 88 -25.42 -9.73 -4.78
CA LYS A 88 -26.04 -9.34 -6.05
C LYS A 88 -25.40 -10.00 -7.27
N TRP A 89 -24.07 -10.06 -7.29
CA TRP A 89 -23.33 -10.66 -8.39
C TRP A 89 -23.09 -12.14 -8.19
N GLU A 90 -23.61 -12.69 -7.09
CA GLU A 90 -23.30 -14.03 -6.63
C GLU A 90 -21.79 -14.26 -6.77
N CYS A 91 -20.93 -13.47 -6.12
CA CYS A 91 -19.48 -13.66 -6.23
C CYS A 91 -19.06 -14.91 -5.42
N GLY A 92 -19.66 -15.10 -4.24
CA GLY A 92 -19.35 -16.23 -3.36
C GLY A 92 -17.98 -16.13 -2.70
N ALA A 93 -17.52 -14.89 -2.48
CA ALA A 93 -16.28 -14.63 -1.76
C ALA A 93 -16.45 -14.80 -0.26
N ASP A 94 -15.35 -15.15 0.41
CA ASP A 94 -15.26 -15.11 1.87
C ASP A 94 -15.23 -13.64 2.34
N LEU A 95 -16.19 -13.27 3.19
CA LEU A 95 -16.34 -11.92 3.70
C LEU A 95 -15.69 -11.78 5.08
N GLY A 96 -15.23 -10.56 5.37
CA GLY A 96 -14.72 -10.21 6.70
C GLY A 96 -15.83 -10.10 7.75
N ARG A 97 -15.41 -9.98 9.01
CA ARG A 97 -16.30 -9.75 10.16
C ARG A 97 -16.68 -8.28 10.30
N PRO A 98 -17.68 -7.92 11.13
CA PRO A 98 -17.99 -6.52 11.40
C PRO A 98 -16.78 -5.71 11.87
N ILE A 99 -16.51 -4.59 11.19
CA ILE A 99 -15.39 -3.70 11.51
C ILE A 99 -15.74 -2.86 12.74
N ARG A 100 -15.00 -3.06 13.83
CA ARG A 100 -15.21 -2.39 15.13
C ARG A 100 -14.19 -1.32 15.47
N HIS A 101 -13.03 -1.37 14.82
CA HIS A 101 -11.93 -0.44 15.03
C HIS A 101 -11.62 0.28 13.73
N ALA A 102 -11.27 1.56 13.83
CA ALA A 102 -10.85 2.33 12.67
C ALA A 102 -9.54 1.76 12.10
N PRO A 103 -9.39 1.71 10.76
CA PRO A 103 -8.08 1.55 10.14
C PRO A 103 -7.08 2.59 10.67
N ALA A 104 -5.80 2.23 10.70
CA ALA A 104 -4.73 3.06 11.24
C ALA A 104 -4.52 4.36 10.44
N ASP A 105 -4.03 5.41 11.11
CA ASP A 105 -3.69 6.70 10.49
C ASP A 105 -2.19 6.82 10.26
N MET A 106 -1.72 6.29 9.15
CA MET A 106 -0.29 6.40 8.79
C MET A 106 0.18 7.85 8.62
N THR A 107 -0.74 8.82 8.50
CA THR A 107 -0.36 10.23 8.38
C THR A 107 0.00 10.86 9.72
N LYS A 108 -0.56 10.37 10.83
CA LYS A 108 -0.38 10.86 12.20
C LYS A 108 0.36 9.90 13.13
N ASP A 109 0.47 8.63 12.77
CA ASP A 109 1.17 7.64 13.60
C ASP A 109 2.58 8.11 13.93
N ALA A 110 2.92 8.08 15.21
CA ALA A 110 4.21 8.54 15.70
C ALA A 110 5.33 7.65 15.12
N PRO A 111 6.30 8.21 14.38
CA PRO A 111 7.34 7.42 13.75
C PRO A 111 8.20 6.74 14.81
N GLN A 112 8.44 5.45 14.65
CA GLN A 112 9.30 4.65 15.53
C GLN A 112 10.74 4.65 15.03
N PRO A 113 11.77 4.50 15.89
CA PRO A 113 13.14 4.28 15.43
C PRO A 113 13.18 3.15 14.40
N LEU A 114 13.94 3.33 13.30
CA LEU A 114 13.98 2.35 12.22
C LEU A 114 14.46 0.98 12.70
N SER A 115 15.35 0.95 13.69
CA SER A 115 15.84 -0.26 14.36
C SER A 115 14.77 -1.02 15.15
N GLU A 116 13.66 -0.37 15.49
CA GLU A 116 12.55 -0.92 16.27
C GLU A 116 11.27 -1.10 15.46
N ALA A 117 11.24 -0.61 14.21
CA ALA A 117 10.07 -0.57 13.33
C ALA A 117 9.26 -1.88 13.33
N THR A 118 7.95 -1.83 13.55
CA THR A 118 7.09 -3.04 13.56
C THR A 118 6.24 -3.19 12.30
N GLY A 119 5.46 -4.27 12.23
CA GLY A 119 4.39 -4.40 11.22
C GLY A 119 4.93 -4.49 9.79
N THR A 120 4.35 -3.71 8.88
CA THR A 120 4.77 -3.60 7.47
C THR A 120 6.21 -3.10 7.29
N CYS A 121 6.75 -2.37 8.28
CA CYS A 121 8.12 -1.85 8.26
C CYS A 121 9.16 -2.73 8.95
N ARG A 122 8.78 -3.90 9.50
CA ARG A 122 9.66 -4.72 10.35
C ARG A 122 10.98 -5.12 9.68
N SER A 123 10.95 -5.38 8.38
CA SER A 123 12.10 -5.81 7.60
C SER A 123 13.13 -4.70 7.40
N MET A 124 12.77 -3.44 7.65
CA MET A 124 13.67 -2.29 7.51
C MET A 124 14.66 -2.16 8.65
N ARG A 125 14.43 -2.84 9.79
CA ARG A 125 15.34 -2.83 10.94
C ARG A 125 16.77 -3.20 10.55
N GLN A 126 16.93 -4.18 9.66
CA GLN A 126 18.24 -4.65 9.20
C GLN A 126 19.00 -3.59 8.37
N LEU A 127 18.28 -2.64 7.77
CA LEU A 127 18.85 -1.57 6.96
C LEU A 127 19.12 -0.30 7.78
N ALA A 128 18.70 -0.24 9.05
CA ALA A 128 18.85 0.95 9.88
C ALA A 128 20.28 1.54 9.92
N PRO A 129 21.37 0.74 10.00
CA PRO A 129 22.73 1.29 9.95
C PRO A 129 23.06 1.95 8.61
N ALA A 130 22.67 1.33 7.49
CA ALA A 130 22.94 1.84 6.13
C ALA A 130 22.06 3.06 5.80
N ALA A 131 20.82 3.06 6.30
CA ALA A 131 19.83 4.11 6.09
C ALA A 131 20.25 5.47 6.66
N LYS A 132 21.08 5.49 7.72
CA LYS A 132 21.63 6.71 8.32
C LYS A 132 22.38 7.59 7.33
N LYS A 133 23.02 7.00 6.31
CA LYS A 133 23.72 7.75 5.25
C LYS A 133 22.79 8.72 4.51
N TRP A 134 21.50 8.40 4.46
CA TRP A 134 20.46 9.16 3.77
C TRP A 134 19.56 9.94 4.74
N GLY A 135 19.96 10.08 6.01
CA GLY A 135 19.15 10.71 7.05
C GLY A 135 17.91 9.91 7.47
N ILE A 136 17.67 8.71 6.91
CA ILE A 136 16.51 7.89 7.25
C ILE A 136 16.75 7.21 8.60
N THR A 137 15.96 7.61 9.60
CA THR A 137 16.16 7.19 11.00
C THR A 137 14.93 6.57 11.64
N ARG A 138 13.75 6.76 11.05
CA ARG A 138 12.48 6.31 11.61
C ARG A 138 11.57 5.70 10.54
N ALA A 139 10.52 5.01 10.97
CA ALA A 139 9.51 4.46 10.07
C ALA A 139 8.11 4.51 10.69
N ILE A 140 7.10 4.51 9.81
CA ILE A 140 5.67 4.38 10.13
C ILE A 140 5.14 3.20 9.34
N GLY A 141 4.66 2.18 10.05
CA GLY A 141 4.07 0.98 9.48
C GLY A 141 2.79 0.61 10.22
N THR A 142 1.96 -0.22 9.58
CA THR A 142 0.70 -0.71 10.14
C THR A 142 0.79 -2.22 10.41
N ALA A 143 -0.30 -2.82 10.90
CA ALA A 143 -0.37 -4.27 10.99
C ALA A 143 -0.12 -4.91 9.61
N ALA A 144 0.79 -5.89 9.55
CA ALA A 144 1.02 -6.64 8.33
C ALA A 144 0.06 -7.82 8.27
N VAL A 145 -0.88 -7.81 7.32
CA VAL A 145 -1.93 -8.84 7.20
C VAL A 145 -2.00 -9.38 5.77
N GLU A 146 -2.28 -10.67 5.62
CA GLU A 146 -2.28 -11.36 4.32
C GLU A 146 -3.43 -10.89 3.41
N GLU A 147 -4.56 -10.53 4.01
CA GLU A 147 -5.79 -10.21 3.29
C GLU A 147 -5.72 -8.84 2.61
N ALA A 148 -4.86 -7.93 3.08
CA ALA A 148 -4.78 -6.58 2.55
C ALA A 148 -4.17 -6.57 1.13
N PRO A 149 -4.88 -6.08 0.11
CA PRO A 149 -4.42 -6.08 -1.28
C PRO A 149 -3.32 -5.03 -1.55
N THR A 150 -3.16 -4.08 -0.63
CA THR A 150 -2.04 -3.13 -0.59
C THR A 150 -1.63 -2.84 0.84
N GLN A 151 -0.33 -2.68 1.07
CA GLN A 151 0.22 -2.31 2.37
C GLN A 151 1.46 -1.44 2.20
N ASP A 152 1.59 -0.43 3.04
CA ASP A 152 2.66 0.55 2.95
C ASP A 152 3.61 0.50 4.16
N CYS A 153 4.86 0.87 3.91
CA CYS A 153 5.83 1.27 4.91
C CYS A 153 6.39 2.65 4.54
N LEU A 154 6.27 3.62 5.44
CA LEU A 154 6.81 4.96 5.25
C LEU A 154 8.13 5.10 5.99
N LEU A 155 9.16 5.55 5.29
CA LEU A 155 10.47 5.88 5.85
C LEU A 155 10.57 7.37 6.13
N VAL A 156 11.09 7.71 7.30
CA VAL A 156 11.09 9.06 7.85
C VAL A 156 12.52 9.48 8.17
N ASN A 157 12.90 10.69 7.75
CA ASN A 157 14.22 11.25 8.04
C ASN A 157 14.32 11.80 9.48
N ASP A 158 15.51 12.24 9.87
CA ASP A 158 15.80 12.88 11.16
C ASP A 158 15.05 14.21 11.38
N GLU A 159 14.67 14.90 10.32
CA GLU A 159 13.77 16.08 10.35
C GLU A 159 12.29 15.72 10.57
N GLY A 160 11.94 14.42 10.59
CA GLY A 160 10.55 13.96 10.73
C GLY A 160 9.74 14.00 9.42
N LYS A 161 10.37 14.25 8.28
CA LYS A 161 9.73 14.21 6.95
C LYS A 161 9.64 12.78 6.44
N LYS A 162 8.49 12.43 5.84
CA LYS A 162 8.29 11.15 5.14
C LYS A 162 8.99 11.23 3.80
N VAL A 163 10.12 10.55 3.64
CA VAL A 163 11.01 10.71 2.49
C VAL A 163 10.89 9.57 1.48
N TYR A 164 10.39 8.42 1.92
CA TYR A 164 10.29 7.24 1.08
C TYR A 164 9.06 6.41 1.45
N ARG A 165 8.38 5.85 0.45
CA ARG A 165 7.27 4.92 0.58
C ARG A 165 7.64 3.60 -0.07
N LEU A 166 7.49 2.51 0.69
CA LEU A 166 7.55 1.15 0.18
C LEU A 166 6.13 0.61 0.13
N SER A 167 5.69 0.11 -1.01
CA SER A 167 4.32 -0.37 -1.20
C SER A 167 4.33 -1.79 -1.72
N THR A 168 3.47 -2.65 -1.18
CA THR A 168 3.12 -3.93 -1.80
C THR A 168 1.75 -3.80 -2.43
N LEU A 169 1.60 -4.32 -3.65
CA LEU A 169 0.32 -4.47 -4.33
C LEU A 169 0.18 -5.95 -4.70
N SER A 170 -0.99 -6.54 -4.47
CA SER A 170 -1.31 -7.92 -4.82
C SER A 170 -2.56 -8.01 -5.69
N GLY A 171 -2.76 -9.17 -6.32
CA GLY A 171 -3.96 -9.47 -7.10
C GLY A 171 -4.25 -8.45 -8.22
N PRO A 172 -5.54 -8.10 -8.44
CA PRO A 172 -5.96 -7.12 -9.43
C PRO A 172 -5.31 -5.74 -9.28
N LEU A 173 -4.92 -5.30 -8.08
CA LEU A 173 -4.24 -4.01 -7.90
C LEU A 173 -2.83 -4.05 -8.51
N ALA A 174 -2.09 -5.13 -8.27
CA ALA A 174 -0.77 -5.33 -8.88
C ALA A 174 -0.84 -5.46 -10.41
N GLN A 175 -1.92 -6.07 -10.92
CA GLN A 175 -2.15 -6.19 -12.35
C GLN A 175 -2.51 -4.82 -12.95
N GLY A 176 -3.49 -4.13 -12.38
CA GLY A 176 -3.95 -2.82 -12.81
C GLY A 176 -2.81 -1.80 -12.86
N TYR A 177 -1.99 -1.73 -11.82
CA TYR A 177 -0.85 -0.80 -11.74
C TYR A 177 0.15 -0.98 -12.90
N ARG A 178 0.40 -2.22 -13.34
CA ARG A 178 1.29 -2.48 -14.49
C ARG A 178 0.69 -2.01 -15.81
N PHE A 179 -0.64 -2.05 -15.95
CA PHE A 179 -1.34 -1.64 -17.18
C PHE A 179 -1.67 -0.15 -17.22
N SER A 180 -1.72 0.55 -16.08
CA SER A 180 -1.91 2.01 -15.99
C SER A 180 -0.62 2.82 -16.15
N SER A 181 0.48 2.17 -16.54
CA SER A 181 1.86 2.67 -16.65
C SER A 181 2.05 3.92 -17.53
N GLY A 182 1.10 4.28 -18.39
CA GLY A 182 1.10 5.52 -19.16
C GLY A 182 0.85 6.80 -18.34
N VAL A 183 0.37 6.70 -17.09
CA VAL A 183 0.06 7.85 -16.21
C VAL A 183 0.95 7.89 -14.95
N LEU A 184 1.56 6.77 -14.55
CA LEU A 184 2.10 6.54 -13.20
C LEU A 184 3.60 6.16 -13.15
N GLY A 185 4.31 6.40 -14.25
CA GLY A 185 5.67 5.92 -14.45
C GLY A 185 5.68 4.46 -14.89
N GLU A 186 6.50 4.15 -15.90
CA GLU A 186 6.48 2.82 -16.50
C GLU A 186 7.06 1.74 -15.59
N VAL A 187 6.21 0.85 -15.06
CA VAL A 187 6.62 -0.42 -14.44
C VAL A 187 6.74 -1.47 -15.54
N ASN A 188 7.88 -1.46 -16.21
CA ASN A 188 8.16 -2.41 -17.28
C ASN A 188 8.81 -3.70 -16.74
N GLY A 189 8.35 -4.84 -17.25
CA GLY A 189 8.94 -6.14 -16.91
C GLY A 189 8.73 -6.58 -15.46
N LYS A 190 9.60 -7.49 -14.99
CA LYS A 190 9.50 -8.11 -13.64
C LYS A 190 10.15 -7.27 -12.54
N ALA A 191 11.13 -6.45 -12.88
CA ALA A 191 11.83 -5.57 -11.96
C ALA A 191 12.51 -4.46 -12.76
N GLY A 192 12.80 -3.34 -12.12
CA GLY A 192 13.50 -2.24 -12.76
C GLY A 192 13.62 -0.99 -11.88
N ARG A 193 14.21 0.03 -12.48
CA ARG A 193 14.38 1.36 -11.92
C ARG A 193 14.03 2.37 -13.02
N SER A 194 13.44 3.50 -12.65
CA SER A 194 13.23 4.55 -13.65
C SER A 194 14.54 5.27 -13.97
N GLU A 195 14.82 5.37 -15.27
CA GLU A 195 15.95 6.14 -15.80
C GLU A 195 15.65 7.65 -15.80
N GLN A 196 14.36 8.02 -15.84
CA GLN A 196 13.89 9.41 -15.94
C GLN A 196 13.63 10.05 -14.57
N SER A 197 13.38 9.23 -13.54
CA SER A 197 13.08 9.69 -12.19
C SER A 197 13.83 8.82 -11.17
N SER A 198 14.89 9.39 -10.61
CA SER A 198 15.58 8.86 -9.43
C SER A 198 14.60 8.65 -8.26
N GLY A 199 14.92 7.73 -7.35
CA GLY A 199 14.04 7.39 -6.24
C GLY A 199 12.79 6.63 -6.67
N TRP A 200 12.86 5.80 -7.72
CA TRP A 200 11.76 4.95 -8.15
C TRP A 200 12.28 3.61 -8.68
N ALA A 201 11.98 2.54 -7.96
CA ALA A 201 12.33 1.17 -8.32
C ALA A 201 11.19 0.20 -7.99
N TRP A 202 11.13 -0.90 -8.72
CA TRP A 202 10.13 -1.95 -8.54
C TRP A 202 10.70 -3.36 -8.63
N ALA A 203 10.03 -4.28 -7.97
CA ALA A 203 10.30 -5.72 -7.95
C ALA A 203 8.98 -6.49 -8.04
N SER A 204 9.01 -7.72 -8.55
CA SER A 204 7.82 -8.59 -8.63
C SER A 204 8.10 -9.96 -8.06
N ALA A 205 7.10 -10.56 -7.41
CA ALA A 205 7.14 -11.96 -6.98
C ALA A 205 6.04 -12.76 -7.66
N LYS A 206 6.38 -13.98 -8.05
CA LYS A 206 5.39 -14.96 -8.52
C LYS A 206 4.61 -15.46 -7.31
N CYS A 207 3.28 -15.44 -7.41
CA CYS A 207 2.38 -15.90 -6.35
C CYS A 207 1.79 -17.28 -6.72
N PRO A 208 1.11 -17.97 -5.78
CA PRO A 208 0.50 -19.27 -6.03
C PRO A 208 -0.37 -19.32 -7.29
N GLU A 209 -0.56 -20.52 -7.85
CA GLU A 209 -1.27 -20.71 -9.11
C GLU A 209 -2.67 -20.06 -9.08
N GLY A 210 -3.00 -19.34 -10.15
CA GLY A 210 -4.24 -18.56 -10.26
C GLY A 210 -4.19 -17.18 -9.61
N GLN A 211 -3.07 -16.75 -9.04
CA GLN A 211 -2.89 -15.38 -8.52
C GLN A 211 -1.97 -14.54 -9.42
N PRO A 212 -2.34 -13.27 -9.71
CA PRO A 212 -1.42 -12.31 -10.32
C PRO A 212 -0.12 -12.15 -9.52
N SER A 213 0.98 -11.86 -10.21
CA SER A 213 2.26 -11.58 -9.54
C SER A 213 2.16 -10.32 -8.68
N ALA A 214 2.60 -10.41 -7.42
CA ALA A 214 2.72 -9.26 -6.55
C ALA A 214 3.72 -8.24 -7.12
N LEU A 215 3.50 -6.98 -6.79
CA LEU A 215 4.35 -5.84 -7.14
C LEU A 215 4.82 -5.17 -5.86
N PHE A 216 6.12 -4.90 -5.77
CA PHE A 216 6.71 -4.14 -4.69
C PHE A 216 7.39 -2.92 -5.26
N THR A 217 7.19 -1.79 -4.62
CA THR A 217 7.71 -0.51 -5.09
C THR A 217 8.49 0.19 -3.99
N ALA A 218 9.44 0.99 -4.43
CA ALA A 218 10.30 1.81 -3.60
C ALA A 218 10.33 3.21 -4.22
N ALA A 219 9.52 4.12 -3.67
CA ALA A 219 9.33 5.47 -4.19
C ALA A 219 9.79 6.55 -3.20
N SER A 220 10.67 7.45 -3.63
CA SER A 220 10.89 8.72 -2.92
C SER A 220 9.61 9.54 -2.96
N MET A 221 9.19 10.04 -1.81
CA MET A 221 7.97 10.85 -1.71
C MET A 221 8.23 12.30 -2.12
N ARG A 222 7.23 12.98 -2.67
CA ARG A 222 7.23 14.44 -2.87
C ARG A 222 6.71 15.13 -1.61
N ASN A 223 7.50 16.04 -1.04
CA ASN A 223 7.12 16.85 0.13
C ASN A 223 7.06 18.34 -0.26
N GLY A 224 6.03 18.76 -1.00
CA GLY A 224 5.91 20.14 -1.47
C GLY A 224 6.92 20.47 -2.58
N ASP A 225 7.56 21.65 -2.48
CA ASP A 225 8.51 22.17 -3.48
C ASP A 225 9.96 21.65 -3.28
N GLU A 226 10.20 20.80 -2.27
CA GLU A 226 11.53 20.23 -2.02
C GLU A 226 11.87 19.10 -3.01
N ASP A 227 13.17 19.00 -3.33
CA ASP A 227 13.70 17.89 -4.11
C ASP A 227 13.46 16.55 -3.40
N ARG A 228 13.12 15.54 -4.20
CA ARG A 228 12.94 14.16 -3.73
C ARG A 228 14.26 13.65 -3.16
N LEU A 229 14.19 12.87 -2.07
CA LEU A 229 15.37 12.22 -1.52
C LEU A 229 15.89 11.17 -2.52
N GLU A 230 17.02 11.48 -3.13
CA GLU A 230 17.71 10.53 -3.99
C GLU A 230 18.62 9.61 -3.17
N VAL A 231 18.41 8.31 -3.34
CA VAL A 231 19.28 7.28 -2.74
C VAL A 231 19.97 6.48 -3.85
N SER A 232 21.06 5.79 -3.49
CA SER A 232 21.80 4.98 -4.46
C SER A 232 20.97 3.80 -4.98
N PRO A 233 21.15 3.35 -6.24
CA PRO A 233 20.44 2.19 -6.77
C PRO A 233 20.64 0.92 -5.94
N ALA A 234 21.84 0.72 -5.37
CA ALA A 234 22.10 -0.40 -4.47
C ALA A 234 21.20 -0.36 -3.22
N PHE A 235 20.96 0.83 -2.67
CA PHE A 235 20.11 1.00 -1.49
C PHE A 235 18.63 0.79 -1.84
N GLU A 236 18.14 1.26 -2.99
CA GLU A 236 16.77 0.95 -3.45
C GLU A 236 16.55 -0.55 -3.65
N ARG A 237 17.56 -1.22 -4.22
CA ARG A 237 17.55 -2.67 -4.37
C ARG A 237 17.51 -3.36 -3.00
N ASP A 238 18.24 -2.87 -2.01
CA ASP A 238 18.22 -3.41 -0.64
C ASP A 238 16.87 -3.16 0.06
N LEU A 239 16.25 -1.99 -0.14
CA LEU A 239 14.89 -1.68 0.31
C LEU A 239 13.90 -2.70 -0.26
N LEU A 240 13.89 -2.89 -1.59
CA LEU A 240 13.02 -3.84 -2.27
C LEU A 240 13.30 -5.29 -1.86
N LYS A 241 14.57 -5.65 -1.65
CA LYS A 241 14.93 -6.98 -1.17
C LYS A 241 14.35 -7.23 0.22
N ALA A 242 14.54 -6.29 1.14
CA ALA A 242 14.09 -6.43 2.51
C ALA A 242 12.56 -6.40 2.63
N PHE A 243 11.93 -5.35 2.09
CA PHE A 243 10.48 -5.17 2.15
C PHE A 243 9.75 -6.19 1.29
N GLY A 244 10.16 -6.32 0.02
CA GLY A 244 9.51 -7.21 -0.93
C GLY A 244 9.62 -8.68 -0.53
N SER A 245 10.73 -9.14 0.05
CA SER A 245 10.82 -10.54 0.50
C SER A 245 9.90 -10.82 1.69
N ASP A 246 9.77 -9.86 2.61
CA ASP A 246 8.94 -9.97 3.80
C ASP A 246 7.45 -9.94 3.44
N MET A 247 7.04 -9.05 2.53
CA MET A 247 5.66 -8.98 2.02
C MET A 247 5.34 -10.15 1.08
N ALA A 248 6.27 -10.59 0.23
CA ALA A 248 6.07 -11.78 -0.61
C ALA A 248 5.80 -13.02 0.25
N ALA A 249 6.60 -13.22 1.30
CA ALA A 249 6.40 -14.34 2.23
C ALA A 249 5.05 -14.27 2.96
N LEU A 250 4.60 -13.06 3.33
CA LEU A 250 3.29 -12.84 3.94
C LEU A 250 2.13 -13.31 3.05
N HIS A 251 2.25 -13.18 1.73
CA HIS A 251 1.25 -13.60 0.75
C HIS A 251 1.54 -14.97 0.12
N GLY A 252 2.50 -15.74 0.66
CA GLY A 252 2.89 -17.05 0.13
C GLY A 252 3.52 -17.01 -1.27
N CYS A 253 4.00 -15.85 -1.71
CA CYS A 253 4.67 -15.68 -2.99
C CYS A 253 6.17 -16.08 -2.91
N GLU A 254 6.77 -16.37 -4.07
CA GLU A 254 8.20 -16.63 -4.21
C GLU A 254 9.03 -15.37 -3.89
N LYS A 255 10.36 -15.52 -3.76
CA LYS A 255 11.25 -14.36 -3.55
C LYS A 255 11.14 -13.37 -4.71
N PRO A 256 11.15 -12.05 -4.46
CA PRO A 256 11.06 -11.06 -5.52
C PRO A 256 12.24 -11.13 -6.49
N THR A 257 11.93 -10.93 -7.77
CA THR A 257 12.93 -10.52 -8.77
C THR A 257 13.28 -9.06 -8.51
N LEU A 258 14.57 -8.76 -8.32
CA LEU A 258 15.07 -7.43 -7.98
C LEU A 258 15.66 -6.73 -9.21
N PRO A 259 15.67 -5.39 -9.24
CA PRO A 259 16.40 -4.61 -10.24
C PRO A 259 17.92 -4.77 -10.12
#